data_AF-A0A9K3HAW6-F1
#
_entry.id   AF-A0A9K3HAW6-F1
#
_cell.length_a   1.000
_cell.length_b   1.000
_cell.length_c   1.000
_cell.angle_alpha   90.00
_cell.angle_beta   90.00
_cell.angle_gamma   90.00
#
_symmetry.space_group_name_H-M   'P 1'
#
loop_
_entity.id
_entity.type
_entity.pdbx_description
1 polymer ?
#
loop_
_entity_poly.entity_id
_entity_poly.type
_entity_poly.pdbx_seq_one_letter_code
_entity_poly.pdbx_strand_id
1 'polypeptide(L)'
;MEALSSIFCKAGLEGIFEGIQRPNNGPVISHLFYANDALILGDWDRGNVKNVGRCLRIFYLCSGLKINLHKSYLYGLGVDNDDTKDTANVIGCKYDNTPVSYLGIKVGANTNRIRNWDPVIEIFDKRLLVWKAKTLSIGGRLTLINYVLESLPIYYFSLYKAPAGIIKSLEAKMRKFLWAGSIDKNKMN
;
A
#
# COMPACT_ATOMS: atom_id res chain seq x y z
N MET A 1 13.00 5.94 -14.24
CA MET A 1 11.76 6.59 -13.80
C MET A 1 11.82 8.12 -13.91
N GLU A 2 12.98 8.75 -13.74
CA GLU A 2 13.14 10.21 -13.91
C GLU A 2 12.63 10.71 -15.26
N ALA A 3 12.94 10.04 -16.37
CA ALA A 3 12.42 10.44 -17.68
C ALA A 3 10.87 10.44 -17.76
N LEU A 4 10.21 9.47 -17.11
CA LEU A 4 8.74 9.45 -17.02
C LEU A 4 8.23 10.61 -16.14
N SER A 5 8.93 10.87 -15.04
CA SER A 5 8.63 12.02 -14.16
C SER A 5 8.74 13.33 -14.94
N SER A 6 9.80 13.53 -15.73
CA SER A 6 9.99 14.71 -16.57
C SER A 6 8.87 14.88 -17.60
N ILE A 7 8.38 13.80 -18.21
CA ILE A 7 7.25 13.85 -19.14
C ILE A 7 5.99 14.35 -18.43
N PHE A 8 5.65 13.81 -17.26
CA PHE A 8 4.48 14.26 -16.50
C PHE A 8 4.62 15.69 -15.97
N CYS A 9 5.81 16.08 -15.51
CA CYS A 9 6.08 17.46 -15.11
C CYS A 9 5.89 18.43 -16.28
N LYS A 10 6.42 18.10 -17.46
CA LYS A 10 6.23 18.92 -18.67
C LYS A 10 4.76 18.97 -19.10
N ALA A 11 4.07 17.83 -19.10
CA ALA A 11 2.64 17.78 -19.41
C ALA A 11 1.80 18.62 -18.43
N GLY A 12 2.17 18.66 -17.15
CA GLY A 12 1.56 19.53 -16.15
C GLY A 12 1.80 21.01 -16.41
N LEU A 13 3.03 21.40 -16.74
CA LEU A 13 3.38 22.79 -17.08
C LEU A 13 2.67 23.30 -18.34
N GLU A 14 2.44 22.42 -19.32
CA GLU A 14 1.74 22.74 -20.57
C GLU A 14 0.22 22.64 -20.47
N GLY A 15 -0.34 22.29 -19.28
CA GLY A 15 -1.78 22.12 -19.10
C GLY A 15 -2.37 20.91 -19.84
N ILE A 16 -1.53 19.98 -20.28
CA ILE A 16 -1.94 18.74 -20.96
C ILE A 16 -2.42 17.71 -19.93
N PHE A 17 -1.82 17.70 -18.74
CA PHE A 17 -2.16 16.78 -17.66
C PHE A 17 -2.40 17.55 -16.36
N GLU A 18 -3.55 17.35 -15.76
CA GLU A 18 -3.91 17.97 -14.48
C GLU A 18 -3.73 16.96 -13.35
N GLY A 19 -2.75 17.24 -12.48
CA GLY A 19 -2.53 16.50 -11.24
C GLY A 19 -3.47 16.94 -10.12
N ILE A 20 -3.38 16.29 -8.96
CA ILE A 20 -4.24 16.62 -7.81
C ILE A 20 -3.63 17.79 -7.02
N GLN A 21 -4.34 18.91 -6.96
CA GLN A 21 -3.97 20.08 -6.16
C GLN A 21 -4.26 19.85 -4.68
N ARG A 22 -3.24 20.00 -3.81
CA ARG A 22 -3.45 19.91 -2.35
C ARG A 22 -4.15 21.16 -1.79
N PRO A 23 -4.91 21.04 -0.68
CA PRO A 23 -5.51 22.19 0.01
C PRO A 23 -4.48 23.27 0.37
N ASN A 24 -4.97 24.50 0.58
CA ASN A 24 -4.15 25.66 0.97
C ASN A 24 -3.03 26.00 -0.03
N ASN A 25 -3.31 25.90 -1.34
CA ASN A 25 -2.33 26.11 -2.41
C ASN A 25 -1.05 25.26 -2.23
N GLY A 26 -1.21 24.03 -1.73
CA GLY A 26 -0.10 23.10 -1.61
C GLY A 26 0.48 22.69 -2.97
N PRO A 27 1.50 21.82 -3.01
CA PRO A 27 2.01 21.32 -4.29
C PRO A 27 0.99 20.42 -4.99
N VAL A 28 0.97 20.49 -6.32
CA VAL A 28 0.26 19.55 -7.19
C VAL A 28 0.97 18.19 -7.16
N ILE A 29 0.21 17.13 -6.94
CA ILE A 29 0.73 15.76 -6.97
C ILE A 29 0.24 15.09 -8.25
N SER A 30 1.17 14.76 -9.15
CA SER A 30 0.87 14.08 -10.42
C SER A 30 1.24 12.60 -10.40
N HIS A 31 2.27 12.21 -9.66
CA HIS A 31 2.76 10.83 -9.64
C HIS A 31 3.57 10.50 -8.38
N LEU A 32 3.60 9.22 -8.02
CA LEU A 32 4.41 8.64 -6.96
C LEU A 32 5.05 7.36 -7.52
N PHE A 33 6.38 7.30 -7.54
CA PHE A 33 7.13 6.17 -8.09
C PHE A 33 7.97 5.50 -7.02
N TYR A 34 7.98 4.17 -7.00
CA TYR A 34 8.84 3.39 -6.12
C TYR A 34 9.28 2.11 -6.83
N ALA A 35 10.58 2.00 -7.13
CA ALA A 35 11.15 0.91 -7.92
C ALA A 35 10.36 0.64 -9.22
N ASN A 36 9.60 -0.46 -9.26
CA ASN A 36 8.79 -0.88 -10.41
C ASN A 36 7.31 -0.49 -10.31
N ASP A 37 6.89 0.05 -9.17
CA ASP A 37 5.51 0.47 -8.93
C ASP A 37 5.36 1.96 -9.25
N ALA A 38 4.34 2.28 -10.04
CA ALA A 38 4.02 3.63 -10.46
C ALA A 38 2.56 3.94 -10.18
N LEU A 39 2.33 4.97 -9.36
CA LEU A 39 1.02 5.54 -9.11
C LEU A 39 0.94 6.91 -9.80
N ILE A 40 -0.08 7.12 -10.62
CA ILE A 40 -0.34 8.37 -11.33
C ILE A 40 -1.66 8.92 -10.77
N LEU A 41 -1.65 10.21 -10.44
CA LEU A 41 -2.71 10.91 -9.73
C LEU A 41 -3.11 12.14 -10.54
N GLY A 42 -4.37 12.25 -10.90
CA GLY A 42 -4.89 13.39 -11.64
C GLY A 42 -6.39 13.53 -11.49
N ASP A 43 -6.91 14.68 -11.90
CA ASP A 43 -8.35 14.94 -11.86
C ASP A 43 -9.10 14.02 -12.82
N TRP A 44 -10.32 13.65 -12.41
CA TRP A 44 -11.16 12.75 -13.19
C TRP A 44 -11.74 13.49 -14.40
N ASP A 45 -11.05 13.34 -15.52
CA ASP A 45 -11.53 13.75 -16.83
C ASP A 45 -11.07 12.73 -17.88
N ARG A 46 -11.96 12.38 -18.81
CA ARG A 46 -11.65 11.41 -19.88
C ARG A 46 -10.51 11.91 -20.78
N GLY A 47 -10.37 13.22 -20.98
CA GLY A 47 -9.25 13.83 -21.70
C GLY A 47 -7.95 13.69 -20.92
N ASN A 48 -7.96 14.03 -19.64
CA ASN A 48 -6.81 13.91 -18.74
C ASN A 48 -6.28 12.46 -18.68
N VAL A 49 -7.19 11.49 -18.53
CA VAL A 49 -6.87 10.07 -18.49
C VAL A 49 -6.30 9.56 -19.84
N LYS A 50 -6.81 10.05 -20.98
CA LYS A 50 -6.20 9.78 -22.29
C LYS A 50 -4.80 10.39 -22.41
N ASN A 51 -4.59 11.58 -21.85
CA ASN A 51 -3.30 12.24 -21.85
C ASN A 51 -2.26 11.49 -21.01
N VAL A 52 -2.67 10.83 -19.92
CA VAL A 52 -1.82 9.85 -19.22
C VAL A 52 -1.37 8.76 -20.19
N GLY A 53 -2.31 8.12 -20.89
CA GLY A 53 -1.98 7.08 -21.88
C GLY A 53 -1.01 7.56 -22.98
N ARG A 54 -1.16 8.81 -23.44
CA ARG A 54 -0.23 9.45 -24.40
C ARG A 54 1.15 9.65 -23.79
N CYS A 55 1.25 10.13 -22.55
CA CYS A 55 2.52 10.29 -21.84
C CYS A 55 3.25 8.95 -21.69
N LEU A 56 2.52 7.88 -21.33
CA LEU A 56 3.07 6.53 -21.23
C LEU A 56 3.58 6.01 -22.58
N ARG A 57 2.87 6.32 -23.67
CA ARG A 57 3.31 5.97 -25.03
C ARG A 57 4.57 6.74 -25.45
N ILE A 58 4.63 8.04 -25.17
CA ILE A 58 5.83 8.86 -25.43
C ILE A 58 7.02 8.29 -24.66
N PHE A 59 6.83 7.96 -23.37
CA PHE A 59 7.87 7.33 -22.57
C PHE A 59 8.36 6.01 -23.18
N TYR A 60 7.45 5.16 -23.65
CA TYR A 60 7.83 3.91 -24.33
C TYR A 60 8.64 4.18 -25.60
N LEU A 61 8.25 5.15 -26.42
CA LEU A 61 8.97 5.51 -27.64
C LEU A 61 10.37 6.06 -27.35
N CYS A 62 10.53 6.86 -26.29
CA CYS A 62 11.83 7.45 -25.93
C CYS A 62 12.77 6.47 -25.22
N SER A 63 12.24 5.58 -24.38
CA SER A 63 13.04 4.71 -23.51
C SER A 63 13.12 3.25 -23.96
N GLY A 64 12.22 2.80 -24.84
CA GLY A 64 12.01 1.39 -25.16
C GLY A 64 11.31 0.59 -24.05
N LEU A 65 11.02 1.19 -22.88
CA LEU A 65 10.40 0.50 -21.74
C LEU A 65 8.87 0.55 -21.82
N LYS A 66 8.26 -0.62 -22.02
CA LYS A 66 6.80 -0.75 -22.15
C LYS A 66 6.16 -0.99 -20.79
N ILE A 67 5.21 -0.14 -20.42
CA ILE A 67 4.38 -0.34 -19.22
C ILE A 67 3.41 -1.49 -19.43
N ASN A 68 3.27 -2.34 -18.42
CA ASN A 68 2.39 -3.50 -18.47
C ASN A 68 0.96 -3.11 -18.06
N LEU A 69 0.17 -2.64 -19.02
CA LEU A 69 -1.21 -2.22 -18.80
C LEU A 69 -2.13 -3.34 -18.28
N HIS A 70 -1.82 -4.62 -18.56
CA HIS A 70 -2.57 -5.75 -18.01
C HIS A 70 -2.39 -5.96 -16.50
N LYS A 71 -1.33 -5.39 -15.93
CA LYS A 71 -1.08 -5.33 -14.48
C LYS A 71 -1.42 -3.96 -13.89
N SER A 72 -1.81 -2.99 -14.72
CA SER A 72 -2.22 -1.65 -14.29
C SER A 72 -3.71 -1.59 -14.03
N TYR A 73 -4.09 -0.76 -13.07
CA TYR A 73 -5.48 -0.54 -12.66
C TYR A 73 -5.81 0.95 -12.68
N LEU A 74 -7.00 1.30 -13.15
CA LEU A 74 -7.60 2.61 -13.04
C LEU A 74 -8.61 2.61 -11.88
N TYR A 75 -8.57 3.65 -11.06
CA TYR A 75 -9.46 3.83 -9.91
C TYR A 75 -10.19 5.17 -10.02
N GLY A 76 -11.52 5.15 -10.06
CA GLY A 76 -12.36 6.35 -10.01
C GLY A 76 -12.75 6.68 -8.57
N LEU A 77 -12.34 7.84 -8.05
CA LEU A 77 -12.67 8.27 -6.70
C LEU A 77 -13.97 9.10 -6.71
N GLY A 78 -15.05 8.55 -6.16
CA GLY A 78 -16.36 9.22 -6.17
C GLY A 78 -17.02 9.23 -7.55
N VAL A 79 -16.57 8.36 -8.45
CA VAL A 79 -17.07 8.19 -9.81
C VAL A 79 -17.86 6.89 -9.89
N ASP A 80 -18.84 6.85 -10.79
CA ASP A 80 -19.57 5.63 -11.08
C ASP A 80 -18.65 4.51 -11.63
N ASN A 81 -18.97 3.27 -11.28
CA ASN A 81 -18.15 2.12 -11.67
C ASN A 81 -18.21 1.88 -13.19
N ASP A 82 -19.34 2.17 -13.85
CA ASP A 82 -19.47 1.98 -15.29
C ASP A 82 -18.61 2.99 -16.06
N ASP A 83 -18.59 4.27 -15.61
CA ASP A 83 -17.70 5.28 -16.22
C ASP A 83 -16.22 4.95 -15.99
N THR A 84 -15.88 4.42 -14.81
CA THR A 84 -14.52 3.97 -14.51
C THR A 84 -14.10 2.82 -15.42
N LYS A 85 -14.98 1.83 -15.60
CA LYS A 85 -14.77 0.68 -16.48
C LYS A 85 -14.62 1.09 -17.93
N ASP A 86 -15.50 1.94 -18.44
CA ASP A 86 -15.44 2.45 -19.81
C ASP A 86 -14.12 3.20 -20.07
N THR A 87 -13.71 4.05 -19.12
CA THR A 87 -12.46 4.80 -19.23
C THR A 87 -11.23 3.89 -19.16
N ALA A 88 -11.25 2.85 -18.32
CA ALA A 88 -10.17 1.87 -18.25
C ALA A 88 -10.02 1.08 -19.57
N ASN A 89 -11.15 0.70 -20.19
CA ASN A 89 -11.17 0.02 -21.49
C ASN A 89 -10.54 0.87 -22.59
N VAL A 90 -10.74 2.19 -22.57
CA VAL A 90 -10.14 3.13 -23.54
C VAL A 90 -8.61 3.16 -23.44
N ILE A 91 -8.04 3.07 -22.22
CA ILE A 91 -6.59 2.97 -22.03
C ILE A 91 -6.07 1.56 -22.32
N GLY A 92 -6.92 0.54 -22.11
CA GLY A 92 -6.52 -0.86 -22.14
C GLY A 92 -5.92 -1.36 -20.83
N CYS A 93 -6.31 -0.77 -19.69
CA CYS A 93 -5.97 -1.26 -18.36
C CYS A 93 -7.19 -1.87 -17.67
N LYS A 94 -6.97 -2.52 -16.51
CA LYS A 94 -8.07 -3.01 -15.67
C LYS A 94 -8.67 -1.84 -14.88
N TYR A 95 -9.88 -2.01 -14.38
CA TYR A 95 -10.46 -1.12 -13.36
C TYR A 95 -10.60 -1.90 -12.05
N ASP A 96 -10.54 -1.19 -10.93
CA ASP A 96 -10.85 -1.72 -9.62
C ASP A 96 -11.33 -0.58 -8.70
N ASN A 97 -11.87 -0.94 -7.55
CA ASN A 97 -12.45 -0.01 -6.60
C ASN A 97 -11.53 0.22 -5.40
N THR A 98 -11.75 1.33 -4.71
CA THR A 98 -11.05 1.58 -3.44
C THR A 98 -11.53 0.59 -2.36
N PRO A 99 -10.65 0.17 -1.44
CA PRO A 99 -9.29 0.68 -1.19
C PRO A 99 -8.18 0.07 -2.07
N VAL A 100 -7.23 0.91 -2.49
CA VAL A 100 -6.09 0.54 -3.35
C VAL A 100 -4.95 -0.02 -2.53
N SER A 101 -4.33 -1.13 -2.96
CA SER A 101 -3.10 -1.62 -2.33
C SER A 101 -1.87 -1.02 -3.01
N TYR A 102 -1.06 -0.23 -2.29
CA TYR A 102 0.19 0.36 -2.77
C TYR A 102 1.29 0.17 -1.72
N LEU A 103 2.42 -0.41 -2.12
CA LEU A 103 3.55 -0.74 -1.22
C LEU A 103 3.15 -1.57 0.02
N GLY A 104 2.18 -2.46 -0.15
CA GLY A 104 1.65 -3.30 0.92
C GLY A 104 0.63 -2.61 1.82
N ILE A 105 0.26 -1.36 1.55
CA ILE A 105 -0.72 -0.61 2.35
C ILE A 105 -2.03 -0.41 1.59
N LYS A 106 -3.15 -0.50 2.30
CA LYS A 106 -4.48 -0.15 1.76
C LYS A 106 -4.74 1.36 1.85
N VAL A 107 -4.51 2.07 0.74
CA VAL A 107 -4.80 3.48 0.55
C VAL A 107 -6.31 3.68 0.33
N GLY A 108 -6.92 4.65 1.01
CA GLY A 108 -8.36 4.93 0.94
C GLY A 108 -9.22 4.04 1.85
N ALA A 109 -8.63 3.10 2.57
CA ALA A 109 -9.35 2.34 3.59
C ALA A 109 -9.56 3.20 4.85
N ASN A 110 -10.72 3.05 5.51
CA ASN A 110 -10.93 3.65 6.82
C ASN A 110 -10.13 2.90 7.89
N THR A 111 -8.93 3.40 8.21
CA THR A 111 -8.01 2.77 9.17
C THR A 111 -8.47 2.89 10.63
N ASN A 112 -9.58 3.58 10.93
CA ASN A 112 -10.22 3.48 12.25
C ASN A 112 -11.00 2.16 12.42
N ARG A 113 -11.32 1.46 11.33
CA ARG A 113 -12.01 0.16 11.41
C ARG A 113 -11.00 -0.96 11.67
N ILE A 114 -11.26 -1.73 12.71
CA ILE A 114 -10.43 -2.90 13.12
C ILE A 114 -10.18 -3.86 11.95
N ARG A 115 -11.21 -4.19 11.16
CA ARG A 115 -11.12 -5.10 10.01
C ARG A 115 -10.08 -4.69 8.95
N ASN A 116 -9.78 -3.40 8.83
CA ASN A 116 -8.80 -2.94 7.85
C ASN A 116 -7.35 -3.21 8.29
N TRP A 117 -7.13 -3.66 9.52
CA TRP A 117 -5.83 -4.06 10.06
C TRP A 117 -5.58 -5.57 9.99
N ASP A 118 -6.54 -6.36 9.49
CA ASP A 118 -6.40 -7.82 9.32
C ASP A 118 -5.12 -8.20 8.55
N PRO A 119 -4.69 -7.50 7.47
CA PRO A 119 -3.43 -7.82 6.79
C PRO A 119 -2.19 -7.72 7.69
N VAL A 120 -2.17 -6.74 8.61
CA VAL A 120 -1.07 -6.57 9.57
C VAL A 120 -1.07 -7.71 10.58
N ILE A 121 -2.25 -8.08 11.06
CA ILE A 121 -2.43 -9.20 11.98
C ILE A 121 -2.00 -10.52 11.33
N GLU A 122 -2.38 -10.76 10.07
CA GLU A 122 -1.99 -11.95 9.32
C GLU A 122 -0.48 -12.07 9.13
N ILE A 123 0.22 -10.94 8.88
CA ILE A 123 1.69 -10.93 8.80
C ILE A 123 2.31 -11.34 10.14
N PHE A 124 1.78 -10.82 11.23
CA PHE A 124 2.17 -11.20 12.59
C PHE A 124 1.97 -12.70 12.83
N ASP A 125 0.78 -13.22 12.52
CA ASP A 125 0.45 -14.62 12.73
C ASP A 125 1.33 -15.55 11.89
N LYS A 126 1.58 -15.21 10.61
CA LYS A 126 2.50 -15.98 9.76
C LYS A 126 3.91 -16.03 10.35
N ARG A 127 4.44 -14.93 10.88
CA ARG A 127 5.76 -14.90 11.52
C ARG A 127 5.80 -15.73 12.81
N LEU A 128 4.78 -15.58 13.64
CA LEU A 128 4.63 -16.34 14.89
C LEU A 128 4.50 -17.85 14.63
N LEU A 129 3.83 -18.26 13.55
CA LEU A 129 3.72 -19.68 13.16
C LEU A 129 5.05 -20.28 12.71
N VAL A 130 5.86 -19.51 11.98
CA VAL A 130 7.20 -19.94 11.53
C VAL A 130 8.12 -20.16 12.73
N TRP A 131 8.02 -19.31 13.75
CA TRP A 131 8.82 -19.45 14.96
C TRP A 131 8.19 -20.47 15.89
N LYS A 132 8.76 -21.68 15.90
CA LYS A 132 8.41 -22.73 16.85
C LYS A 132 8.75 -22.26 18.27
N ALA A 133 7.82 -21.55 18.91
CA ALA A 133 8.04 -20.93 20.22
C ALA A 133 8.56 -21.89 21.29
N LYS A 134 8.15 -23.18 21.20
CA LYS A 134 8.57 -24.26 22.10
C LYS A 134 10.04 -24.67 21.95
N THR A 135 10.69 -24.38 20.82
CA THR A 135 12.10 -24.72 20.57
C THR A 135 13.04 -23.57 20.90
N LEU A 136 12.52 -22.43 21.36
CA LEU A 136 13.29 -21.21 21.61
C LEU A 136 13.40 -20.92 23.10
N SER A 137 14.59 -20.49 23.53
CA SER A 137 14.78 -19.97 24.88
C SER A 137 13.92 -18.73 25.12
N ILE A 138 13.68 -18.37 26.39
CA ILE A 138 12.97 -17.13 26.73
C ILE A 138 13.67 -15.90 26.15
N GLY A 139 15.01 -15.87 26.19
CA GLY A 139 15.82 -14.82 25.59
C GLY A 139 15.67 -14.77 24.06
N GLY A 140 15.69 -15.92 23.38
CA GLY A 140 15.46 -15.97 21.93
C GLY A 140 14.07 -15.46 21.54
N ARG A 141 13.04 -15.78 22.32
CA ARG A 141 11.68 -15.27 22.09
C ARG A 141 11.58 -13.76 22.31
N LEU A 142 12.21 -13.24 23.37
CA LEU A 142 12.26 -11.80 23.65
C LEU A 142 13.00 -11.04 22.54
N THR A 143 14.14 -11.55 22.08
CA THR A 143 14.89 -10.96 20.95
C THR A 143 14.03 -10.92 19.68
N LEU A 144 13.30 -11.99 19.35
CA LEU A 144 12.42 -11.98 18.17
C LEU A 144 11.26 -10.99 18.31
N ILE A 145 10.72 -10.80 19.52
CA ILE A 145 9.69 -9.78 19.77
C ILE A 145 10.27 -8.39 19.49
N ASN A 146 11.36 -8.03 20.16
CA ASN A 146 11.92 -6.67 20.11
C ASN A 146 12.45 -6.30 18.73
N TYR A 147 13.13 -7.22 18.04
CA TYR A 147 13.78 -6.90 16.76
C TYR A 147 12.89 -7.11 15.55
N VAL A 148 11.93 -8.04 15.61
CA VAL A 148 11.11 -8.39 14.45
C VAL A 148 9.66 -8.01 14.64
N LEU A 149 9.00 -8.42 15.73
CA LEU A 149 7.57 -8.12 15.89
C LEU A 149 7.31 -6.65 16.17
N GLU A 150 8.13 -5.98 16.98
CA GLU A 150 7.94 -4.56 17.25
C GLU A 150 8.26 -3.68 16.05
N SER A 151 9.17 -4.11 15.16
CA SER A 151 9.56 -3.35 13.96
C SER A 151 8.57 -3.50 12.81
N LEU A 152 7.89 -4.64 12.69
CA LEU A 152 6.93 -4.93 11.62
C LEU A 152 5.77 -3.91 11.48
N PRO A 153 5.06 -3.51 12.56
CA PRO A 153 3.93 -2.61 12.44
C PRO A 153 4.36 -1.14 12.35
N ILE A 154 5.64 -0.80 12.57
CA ILE A 154 6.12 0.59 12.54
C ILE A 154 5.79 1.25 11.21
N TYR A 155 5.92 0.51 10.09
CA TYR A 155 5.58 1.01 8.77
C TYR A 155 4.11 1.40 8.63
N TYR A 156 3.19 0.65 9.25
CA TYR A 156 1.76 0.97 9.22
C TYR A 156 1.42 2.09 10.22
N PHE A 157 2.03 2.08 11.40
CA PHE A 157 1.79 3.06 12.45
C PHE A 157 2.35 4.44 12.14
N SER A 158 3.39 4.54 11.29
CA SER A 158 3.92 5.83 10.83
C SER A 158 2.95 6.56 9.88
N LEU A 159 2.03 5.83 9.24
CA LEU A 159 1.08 6.38 8.28
C LEU A 159 -0.34 6.52 8.85
N TYR A 160 -0.75 5.60 9.72
CA TYR A 160 -2.10 5.59 10.28
C TYR A 160 -2.13 5.42 11.78
N LYS A 161 -3.06 6.12 12.42
CA LYS A 161 -3.36 5.93 13.83
C LYS A 161 -4.10 4.61 14.05
N ALA A 162 -3.45 3.64 14.70
CA ALA A 162 -4.05 2.36 14.99
C ALA A 162 -5.15 2.45 16.07
N PRO A 163 -6.29 1.76 15.91
CA PRO A 163 -7.27 1.61 16.97
C PRO A 163 -6.65 0.91 18.18
N ALA A 164 -7.01 1.34 19.39
CA ALA A 164 -6.48 0.75 20.63
C ALA A 164 -6.71 -0.77 20.71
N GLY A 165 -7.81 -1.28 20.14
CA GLY A 165 -8.08 -2.72 20.07
C GLY A 165 -7.05 -3.50 19.25
N ILE A 166 -6.51 -2.91 18.17
CA ILE A 166 -5.47 -3.52 17.35
C ILE A 166 -4.16 -3.60 18.12
N ILE A 167 -3.77 -2.52 18.78
CA ILE A 167 -2.56 -2.48 19.61
C ILE A 167 -2.64 -3.55 20.71
N LYS A 168 -3.75 -3.59 21.45
CA LYS A 168 -3.99 -4.61 22.49
C LYS A 168 -3.93 -6.04 21.94
N SER A 169 -4.47 -6.27 20.74
CA SER A 169 -4.44 -7.58 20.08
C SER A 169 -3.01 -8.01 19.71
N LEU A 170 -2.22 -7.09 19.13
CA LEU A 170 -0.82 -7.36 18.78
C LEU A 170 0.02 -7.65 20.03
N GLU A 171 -0.12 -6.84 21.07
CA GLU A 171 0.55 -7.09 22.35
C GLU A 171 0.14 -8.43 22.98
N ALA A 172 -1.15 -8.80 22.91
CA ALA A 172 -1.62 -10.07 23.42
C ALA A 172 -0.97 -11.25 22.70
N LYS A 173 -0.78 -11.15 21.38
CA LYS A 173 -0.06 -12.16 20.58
C LYS A 173 1.41 -12.24 20.97
N MET A 174 2.09 -11.10 21.14
CA MET A 174 3.48 -11.04 21.62
C MET A 174 3.63 -11.69 23.00
N ARG A 175 2.75 -11.35 23.95
CA ARG A 175 2.72 -11.97 25.29
C ARG A 175 2.51 -13.49 25.21
N LYS A 176 1.55 -13.95 24.41
CA LYS A 176 1.29 -15.38 24.22
C LYS A 176 2.53 -16.11 23.68
N PHE A 177 3.23 -15.52 22.71
CA PHE A 177 4.47 -16.07 22.17
C PHE A 177 5.59 -16.14 23.22
N LEU A 178 5.77 -15.07 24.00
CA LEU A 178 6.76 -15.00 25.08
C LEU A 178 6.54 -16.08 26.15
N TRP A 179 5.30 -16.49 26.41
CA TRP A 179 4.98 -17.50 27.43
C TRP A 179 4.72 -18.92 26.90
N ALA A 180 4.65 -19.11 25.58
CA ALA A 180 4.28 -20.39 24.95
C ALA A 180 5.18 -21.60 25.29
N GLY A 181 6.44 -21.38 25.69
CA GLY A 181 7.39 -22.42 26.10
C GLY A 181 7.55 -22.58 27.62
N SER A 182 6.82 -21.80 28.43
CA SER A 182 6.96 -21.80 29.89
C SER A 182 5.92 -22.66 30.61
N ILE A 183 4.95 -23.23 29.89
CA ILE A 183 3.78 -23.92 30.48
C ILE A 183 4.09 -25.40 30.86
N ASP A 184 5.17 -26.00 30.36
CA ASP A 184 5.54 -27.39 30.70
C ASP A 184 6.28 -27.54 32.05
N LYS A 185 6.35 -26.51 32.90
CA LYS A 185 6.98 -26.59 34.24
C LYS A 185 6.02 -26.60 35.44
N ASN A 186 4.70 -26.60 35.23
CA ASN A 186 3.72 -26.66 36.32
C ASN A 186 2.95 -28.00 36.44
N LYS A 187 3.56 -29.11 36.00
CA LYS A 187 3.23 -30.43 36.55
C LYS A 187 4.41 -30.93 37.37
N MET A 188 4.46 -30.51 38.64
CA MET A 188 5.14 -31.27 39.68
C MET A 188 4.15 -31.42 40.83
N ASN A 189 3.91 -32.69 41.15
CA ASN A 189 3.14 -33.19 42.28
C ASN A 189 3.63 -32.62 43.62
#